data_AF-A0A844EPI9-F1
#
_entry.id   AF-A0A844EPI9-F1
#
_cell.length_a   1.000
_cell.length_b   1.000
_cell.length_c   1.000
_cell.angle_alpha   90.00
_cell.angle_beta   90.00
_cell.angle_gamma   90.00
#
_symmetry.space_group_name_H-M   'P 1'
#
loop_
_entity.id
_entity.type
_entity.pdbx_description
1 polymer ?
#
loop_
_entity_poly.entity_id
_entity_poly.type
_entity_poly.pdbx_seq_one_letter_code
_entity_poly.pdbx_strand_id
1 'polypeptide(L)' 'QSILVTEAKQHSGSLITANLALQNNRNVLAVPGPINSPLSVGTNELIAAGAKPFLQADDIVEEFYQI' A
#
# COMPACT_ATOMS: atom_id res chain seq x y z
N GLN A 1 6.74 10.38 6.59
CA GLN A 1 7.39 9.09 6.27
C GLN A 1 6.34 8.21 5.66
N SER A 2 6.51 7.82 4.40
CA SER A 2 5.52 7.06 3.64
C SER A 2 6.02 5.63 3.43
N ILE A 3 5.10 4.66 3.38
CA ILE A 3 5.41 3.26 3.13
C ILE A 3 4.80 2.87 1.79
N LEU A 4 5.61 2.33 0.89
CA LEU A 4 5.15 1.74 -0.36
C LEU A 4 5.21 0.20 -0.25
N VAL A 5 4.09 -0.46 -0.49
CA VAL A 5 3.99 -1.92 -0.54
C VAL A 5 3.81 -2.37 -1.98
N THR A 6 4.81 -3.04 -2.53
CA THR A 6 4.78 -3.53 -3.93
C THR A 6 4.06 -4.87 -4.05
N GLU A 7 4.30 -5.79 -3.11
CA GLU A 7 3.67 -7.10 -3.06
C GLU A 7 3.44 -7.49 -1.61
N ALA A 8 2.28 -8.08 -1.34
CA ALA A 8 1.93 -8.60 -0.02
C ALA A 8 0.95 -9.76 -0.15
N LYS A 9 1.34 -10.91 0.38
CA LYS A 9 0.40 -12.01 0.62
C LYS A 9 -0.44 -11.71 1.85
N GLN A 10 -1.60 -12.37 1.92
CA GLN A 10 -2.37 -12.45 3.16
C GLN A 10 -1.47 -12.98 4.30
N HIS A 11 -1.55 -12.36 5.48
CA HIS A 11 -0.72 -12.66 6.65
C HIS A 11 0.81 -12.48 6.46
N SER A 12 1.26 -11.74 5.45
CA SER A 12 2.68 -11.42 5.30
C SER A 12 3.16 -10.41 6.33
N GLY A 13 4.46 -10.45 6.68
CA GLY A 13 5.07 -9.44 7.56
C GLY A 13 4.93 -8.02 7.04
N SER A 14 5.05 -7.83 5.71
CA SER A 14 4.85 -6.54 5.04
C SER A 14 3.43 -6.00 5.26
N LEU A 15 2.41 -6.86 5.18
CA LEU A 15 1.01 -6.49 5.42
C LEU A 15 0.78 -6.07 6.87
N ILE A 16 1.40 -6.77 7.84
CA ILE A 16 1.31 -6.41 9.25
C ILE A 16 1.89 -5.01 9.49
N THR A 17 3.08 -4.73 8.97
CA THR A 17 3.72 -3.41 9.08
C THR A 17 2.89 -2.32 8.42
N ALA A 18 2.33 -2.56 7.23
CA ALA A 18 1.52 -1.59 6.50
C ALA A 18 0.19 -1.29 7.21
N ASN A 19 -0.49 -2.31 7.75
CA ASN A 19 -1.70 -2.11 8.55
C ASN A 19 -1.42 -1.30 9.83
N LEU A 20 -0.31 -1.59 10.52
CA LEU A 20 0.08 -0.79 11.68
C LEU A 20 0.35 0.66 11.28
N ALA A 21 0.96 0.90 10.12
CA ALA A 21 1.18 2.24 9.62
C ALA A 21 -0.13 3.00 9.33
N LEU A 22 -1.11 2.35 8.67
CA LEU A 22 -2.45 2.90 8.46
C LEU A 22 -3.13 3.27 9.78
N GLN A 23 -3.09 2.36 10.78
CA GLN A 23 -3.66 2.59 12.11
C GLN A 23 -3.01 3.78 12.86
N ASN A 24 -1.73 4.06 12.57
CA ASN A 24 -0.99 5.19 13.12
C ASN A 24 -1.13 6.46 12.26
N ASN A 25 -2.12 6.54 11.36
CA ASN A 25 -2.35 7.65 10.44
C ASN A 25 -1.10 8.01 9.62
N ARG A 26 -0.31 7.00 9.23
CA ARG A 26 0.82 7.18 8.29
C ARG A 26 0.35 6.94 6.87
N ASN A 27 1.01 7.60 5.95
CA ASN A 27 0.72 7.48 4.53
C ASN A 27 1.25 6.13 4.02
N VAL A 28 0.31 5.31 3.56
CA VAL A 28 0.60 4.00 2.98
C VAL A 28 0.13 4.02 1.54
N LEU A 29 1.03 3.61 0.66
CA LEU A 29 0.75 3.36 -0.74
C LEU A 29 0.88 1.86 -1.01
N ALA A 30 0.03 1.34 -1.87
CA ALA A 30 0.12 -0.05 -2.28
C ALA A 30 -0.09 -0.20 -3.79
N VAL A 31 0.68 -1.11 -4.38
CA VAL A 31 0.57 -1.42 -5.81
C VAL A 31 -0.64 -2.34 -6.00
N PRO A 32 -1.68 -1.91 -6.74
CA PRO A 32 -2.80 -2.77 -7.05
C PRO A 32 -2.33 -3.91 -7.96
N GLY A 33 -2.96 -5.08 -7.82
CA GLY A 33 -2.64 -6.22 -8.65
C GLY A 33 -3.82 -7.15 -8.90
N PRO A 34 -3.63 -8.20 -9.72
CA PRO A 34 -4.69 -9.12 -10.11
C PRO A 34 -5.40 -9.75 -8.90
N ILE A 35 -6.73 -9.81 -8.91
CA ILE A 35 -7.54 -10.35 -7.79
C ILE A 35 -7.27 -11.84 -7.51
N ASN A 36 -6.72 -12.57 -8.48
CA ASN A 36 -6.37 -13.98 -8.39
C ASN A 36 -4.90 -14.22 -8.03
N SER A 37 -4.09 -13.16 -7.89
CA SER A 37 -2.68 -13.26 -7.51
C SER A 37 -2.55 -13.32 -5.99
N PRO A 38 -1.97 -14.39 -5.40
CA PRO A 38 -1.74 -14.44 -3.96
C PRO A 38 -0.84 -13.32 -3.44
N LEU A 39 0.02 -12.75 -4.29
CA LEU A 39 0.93 -11.64 -3.95
C LEU A 39 0.23 -10.27 -3.96
N SER A 40 -0.98 -10.18 -4.50
CA SER A 40 -1.74 -8.93 -4.60
C SER A 40 -2.89 -8.86 -3.60
N VAL A 41 -3.18 -9.95 -2.89
CA VAL A 41 -4.25 -10.00 -1.88
C VAL A 41 -4.04 -8.91 -0.83
N GLY A 42 -2.85 -8.84 -0.24
CA GLY A 42 -2.54 -7.87 0.81
C GLY A 42 -2.48 -6.43 0.31
N THR A 43 -1.96 -6.18 -0.91
CA THR A 43 -1.93 -4.81 -1.44
C THR A 43 -3.34 -4.31 -1.78
N ASN A 44 -4.19 -5.17 -2.34
CA ASN A 44 -5.59 -4.84 -2.61
C ASN A 44 -6.38 -4.65 -1.30
N GLU A 45 -6.12 -5.45 -0.26
CA GLU A 45 -6.69 -5.24 1.08
C GLU A 45 -6.28 -3.88 1.69
N LEU A 46 -5.01 -3.49 1.56
CA LEU A 46 -4.54 -2.18 2.02
C LEU A 46 -5.25 -1.04 1.30
N ILE A 47 -5.42 -1.14 -0.02
CA ILE A 47 -6.16 -0.13 -0.80
C ILE A 47 -7.61 -0.05 -0.32
N ALA A 48 -8.27 -1.19 -0.11
CA ALA A 48 -9.62 -1.22 0.44
C ALA A 48 -9.72 -0.63 1.85
N ALA A 49 -8.65 -0.73 2.65
CA ALA A 49 -8.53 -0.16 3.99
C ALA A 49 -8.17 1.34 4.01
N GLY A 50 -7.95 1.97 2.85
CA GLY A 50 -7.67 3.40 2.72
C GLY A 50 -6.23 3.76 2.34
N ALA A 51 -5.38 2.80 1.99
CA ALA A 51 -4.08 3.11 1.37
C ALA A 51 -4.27 3.74 -0.02
N LYS A 52 -3.41 4.69 -0.38
CA LYS A 52 -3.41 5.30 -1.72
C LYS A 52 -2.94 4.25 -2.76
N PRO A 53 -3.66 4.04 -3.87
CA PRO A 53 -3.15 3.22 -4.96
C PRO A 53 -1.88 3.84 -5.56
N PHE A 54 -0.84 3.05 -5.74
CA PHE A 54 0.37 3.44 -6.49
C PHE A 54 0.32 2.87 -7.90
N LEU A 55 0.08 3.73 -8.88
CA LEU A 55 -0.11 3.41 -10.29
C LEU A 55 1.11 3.84 -11.13
N GLN A 56 1.82 4.88 -10.70
CA GLN A 56 2.97 5.44 -11.41
C GLN A 56 3.95 6.12 -10.44
N ALA A 57 5.19 6.35 -10.90
CA ALA A 57 6.23 7.00 -10.10
C ALA A 57 5.80 8.37 -9.57
N ASP A 58 5.03 9.13 -10.35
CA ASP A 58 4.57 10.47 -9.97
C ASP A 58 3.67 10.46 -8.72
N ASP A 59 2.99 9.35 -8.43
CA ASP A 59 2.12 9.24 -7.26
C ASP A 59 2.90 9.36 -5.94
N ILE A 60 4.19 8.99 -5.94
CA ILE A 60 5.08 9.18 -4.77
C ILE A 60 5.59 10.61 -4.68
N VAL A 61 5.75 11.28 -5.83
CA VAL A 61 6.20 12.68 -5.88
C VAL A 61 5.12 13.58 -5.29
N GLU A 62 3.85 13.38 -5.70
CA GLU A 62 2.71 14.06 -5.09
C GLU A 62 2.68 13.90 -3.56
N GLU A 63 2.97 12.68 -3.08
CA GLU A 63 3.00 12.36 -1.65
C GLU A 63 4.09 13.11 -0.88
N PHE A 64 5.27 13.30 -1.48
CA PHE A 64 6.38 13.99 -0.84
C PHE A 64 6.29 15.52 -0.94
N TYR A 65 5.71 16.04 -2.02
CA TYR A 65 5.70 17.47 -2.29
C TYR A 65 4.38 18.17 -1.93
N GLN A 66 3.33 17.44 -1.51
CA GLN A 66 2.01 17.99 -1.13
C GLN A 66 1.48 19.04 -2.13
N ILE A 67 1.66 18.76 -3.42
CA ILE A 67 1.21 19.63 -4.52
C ILE A 67 -0.25 19.33 -4.86
#